data_AF-A0A553ZAH6-F1
#
_entry.id   AF-A0A553ZAH6-F1
#
_cell.length_a   1.000
_cell.length_b   1.000
_cell.length_c   1.000
_cell.angle_alpha   90.00
_cell.angle_beta   90.00
_cell.angle_gamma   90.00
#
_symmetry.space_group_name_H-M   'P 1'
#
loop_
_entity.id
_entity.type
_entity.pdbx_description
1 polymer ?
#
loop_
_entity_poly.entity_id
_entity_poly.type
_entity_poly.pdbx_seq_one_letter_code
_entity_poly.pdbx_strand_id
1 'polypeptide(L)'
;MRMYAPWVEGDTFLACFDRRHNVALLDASAAAAGHSWALPAVRRAVAEPFEGAARRLARAMAPEGAVRLGAVTGRIPSRTPGAPTRRSEGERRLFTGHITAPGALPELAVPLARLPYTRVAEHVGNVGTRELGLFLQGYVEGWIPDGWITLD
;
A
#
# COMPACT_ATOMS: atom_id res chain seq x y z
N MET A 1 -5.83 -7.95 23.84
CA MET A 1 -5.89 -7.99 22.36
C MET A 1 -5.55 -6.60 21.83
N ARG A 2 -4.49 -6.43 21.04
CA ARG A 2 -4.27 -5.19 20.29
C ARG A 2 -5.07 -5.30 18.99
N MET A 3 -6.13 -4.51 18.86
CA MET A 3 -6.89 -4.38 17.63
C MET A 3 -5.96 -3.78 16.57
N TYR A 4 -5.73 -4.50 15.48
CA TYR A 4 -4.87 -4.05 14.37
C TYR A 4 -5.73 -3.20 13.43
N ALA A 5 -5.45 -1.91 13.37
CA ALA A 5 -6.01 -1.02 12.35
C ALA A 5 -4.90 -0.70 11.34
N PRO A 6 -5.12 -0.91 10.03
CA PRO A 6 -4.22 -0.36 9.04
C PRO A 6 -4.29 1.18 9.11
N TRP A 7 -3.13 1.84 9.09
CA TRP A 7 -3.01 3.27 9.30
C TRP A 7 -2.92 4.00 7.95
N VAL A 8 -3.33 5.26 7.89
CA VAL A 8 -3.08 6.13 6.73
C VAL A 8 -1.59 6.50 6.64
N GLU A 9 -0.92 6.60 7.80
CA GLU A 9 0.51 6.90 7.92
C GLU A 9 1.31 5.61 8.20
N GLY A 10 2.21 5.25 7.28
CA GLY A 10 3.06 4.06 7.41
C GLY A 10 4.32 4.15 6.55
N ASP A 11 5.27 3.25 6.80
CA ASP A 11 6.46 3.09 5.95
C ASP A 11 6.37 1.88 5.02
N THR A 12 5.34 1.06 5.19
CA THR A 12 5.05 -0.10 4.35
C THR A 12 3.62 -0.02 3.85
N PHE A 13 3.46 0.17 2.53
CA PHE A 13 2.19 0.24 1.82
C PHE A 13 1.94 -1.05 1.05
N LEU A 14 0.67 -1.39 0.82
CA LEU A 14 0.27 -2.56 0.06
C LEU A 14 -0.81 -2.23 -0.96
N ALA A 15 -0.49 -2.37 -2.25
CA ALA A 15 -1.44 -2.33 -3.36
C ALA A 15 -2.00 -3.75 -3.62
N CYS A 16 -3.17 -4.03 -3.07
CA CYS A 16 -3.86 -5.31 -3.25
C CYS A 16 -4.78 -5.30 -4.48
N PHE A 17 -4.41 -6.03 -5.52
CA PHE A 17 -5.15 -6.20 -6.76
C PHE A 17 -6.15 -7.36 -6.68
N ASP A 18 -7.36 -7.16 -7.18
CA ASP A 18 -8.27 -8.26 -7.52
C ASP A 18 -8.01 -8.79 -8.95
N ARG A 19 -8.78 -9.80 -9.38
CA ARG A 19 -8.69 -10.40 -10.72
C ARG A 19 -9.05 -9.44 -11.87
N ARG A 20 -9.65 -8.30 -11.57
CA ARG A 20 -10.03 -7.24 -12.52
C ARG A 20 -9.07 -6.06 -12.46
N HIS A 21 -7.94 -6.20 -11.75
CA HIS A 21 -6.96 -5.14 -11.52
C HIS A 21 -7.54 -3.91 -10.81
N ASN A 22 -8.55 -4.12 -9.96
CA ASN A 22 -8.94 -3.10 -8.99
C ASN A 22 -8.04 -3.19 -7.77
N VAL A 23 -7.67 -2.05 -7.23
CA VAL A 23 -6.85 -1.93 -6.03
C VAL A 23 -7.74 -1.66 -4.82
N ALA A 24 -7.48 -2.38 -3.72
CA ALA A 24 -8.24 -2.24 -2.48
C ALA A 24 -7.73 -1.05 -1.64
N LEU A 25 -8.63 -0.15 -1.23
CA LEU A 25 -8.34 1.13 -0.57
C LEU A 25 -9.13 1.31 0.74
N LEU A 26 -8.54 2.03 1.69
CA LEU A 26 -9.16 2.42 2.95
C LEU A 26 -9.79 3.79 2.83
N ASP A 27 -10.93 4.02 3.48
CA ASP A 27 -11.49 5.37 3.62
C ASP A 27 -10.59 6.18 4.55
N ALA A 28 -10.11 7.30 4.01
CA ALA A 28 -9.29 8.27 4.72
C ALA A 28 -10.10 9.49 5.18
N SER A 29 -11.44 9.46 5.11
CA SER A 29 -12.34 10.58 5.41
C SER A 29 -12.17 11.19 6.81
N ALA A 30 -11.57 10.47 7.77
CA ALA A 30 -11.19 11.01 9.08
C ALA A 30 -9.91 11.88 9.05
N ALA A 31 -9.08 11.77 8.01
CA ALA A 31 -7.81 12.47 7.82
C ALA A 31 -7.96 13.52 6.70
N ALA A 32 -8.41 14.72 7.08
CA ALA A 32 -8.68 15.84 6.18
C ALA A 32 -7.55 16.16 5.17
N ALA A 33 -7.85 16.13 3.86
CA ALA A 33 -7.28 16.96 2.78
C ALA A 33 -7.73 16.45 1.38
N GLY A 34 -9.00 16.59 1.01
CA GLY A 34 -9.50 16.41 -0.37
C GLY A 34 -9.41 15.02 -1.02
N HIS A 35 -8.57 14.11 -0.51
CA HIS A 35 -8.43 12.72 -0.94
C HIS A 35 -9.12 11.81 0.09
N SER A 36 -10.22 11.19 -0.31
CA SER A 36 -11.03 10.34 0.57
C SER A 36 -10.49 8.92 0.71
N TRP A 37 -9.45 8.53 -0.04
CA TRP A 37 -8.96 7.15 -0.06
C TRP A 37 -7.47 7.07 0.22
N ALA A 38 -7.06 5.98 0.86
CA ALA A 38 -5.68 5.69 1.19
C ALA A 38 -5.33 4.25 0.82
N LEU A 39 -4.08 4.03 0.41
CA LEU A 39 -3.55 2.68 0.33
C LEU A 39 -3.35 2.13 1.75
N PRO A 40 -3.69 0.85 1.99
CA PRO A 40 -3.38 0.18 3.25
C PRO A 40 -1.91 0.33 3.60
N ALA A 41 -1.64 0.86 4.79
CA ALA A 41 -0.28 1.03 5.29
C ALA A 41 -0.13 0.53 6.72
N VAL A 42 1.10 0.17 7.05
CA VAL A 42 1.53 -0.17 8.40
C VAL A 42 2.91 0.40 8.65
N ARG A 43 3.18 0.72 9.91
CA ARG A 43 4.55 0.95 10.37
C ARG A 43 5.21 -0.37 10.75
N ARG A 44 6.41 -0.60 10.23
CA ARG A 44 7.24 -1.73 10.64
C ARG A 44 7.69 -1.59 12.10
N ALA A 45 7.90 -2.71 12.79
CA ALA A 45 8.66 -2.70 14.04
C ALA A 45 10.15 -2.41 13.77
N VAL A 46 10.90 -1.94 14.78
CA VAL A 46 12.28 -1.42 14.64
C VAL A 46 13.23 -2.38 13.90
N ALA A 47 13.09 -3.69 14.10
CA ALA A 47 13.91 -4.72 13.46
C ALA A 47 13.13 -5.59 12.44
N GLU A 48 11.90 -5.21 12.09
CA GLU A 48 11.07 -5.95 11.15
C GLU A 48 11.47 -5.59 9.71
N PRO A 49 11.77 -6.60 8.85
CA PRO A 49 11.92 -6.37 7.42
C PRO A 49 10.63 -5.83 6.82
N PHE A 50 10.74 -4.95 5.82
CA PHE A 50 9.57 -4.39 5.12
C PHE A 50 8.63 -5.47 4.58
N GLU A 51 9.17 -6.56 4.03
CA GLU A 51 8.35 -7.69 3.56
C GLU A 51 7.59 -8.36 4.71
N GLY A 52 8.21 -8.47 5.90
CA GLY A 52 7.55 -8.96 7.11
C GLY A 52 6.35 -8.08 7.50
N ALA A 53 6.54 -6.77 7.47
CA ALA A 53 5.46 -5.80 7.72
C ALA A 53 4.34 -5.89 6.67
N ALA A 54 4.68 -6.07 5.39
CA ALA A 54 3.72 -6.25 4.31
C ALA A 54 2.91 -7.54 4.46
N ARG A 55 3.56 -8.66 4.83
CA ARG A 55 2.89 -9.94 5.12
C ARG A 55 1.96 -9.83 6.33
N ARG A 56 2.39 -9.12 7.38
CA ARG A 56 1.58 -8.84 8.56
C ARG A 56 0.36 -8.00 8.20
N LEU A 57 0.52 -6.99 7.36
CA LEU A 57 -0.58 -6.19 6.82
C LEU A 57 -1.55 -7.03 5.98
N ALA A 58 -1.04 -7.88 5.08
CA ALA A 58 -1.86 -8.79 4.29
C ALA A 58 -2.70 -9.75 5.16
N ARG A 59 -2.11 -10.33 6.21
CA ARG A 59 -2.80 -11.21 7.18
C ARG A 59 -3.83 -10.47 8.04
N ALA A 60 -3.61 -9.20 8.31
CA ALA A 60 -4.59 -8.38 9.00
C ALA A 60 -5.75 -7.99 8.08
N MET A 61 -5.49 -7.90 6.77
CA MET A 61 -6.51 -7.54 5.80
C MET A 61 -7.39 -8.72 5.38
N ALA A 62 -6.84 -9.93 5.34
CA ALA A 62 -7.52 -11.09 4.79
C ALA A 62 -7.13 -12.36 5.56
N PRO A 63 -7.96 -13.42 5.53
CA PRO A 63 -7.58 -14.74 6.01
C PRO A 63 -6.26 -15.19 5.41
N GLU A 64 -5.59 -16.10 6.10
CA GLU A 64 -4.33 -16.65 5.63
C GLU A 64 -4.46 -17.25 4.22
N GLY A 65 -3.52 -16.91 3.33
CA GLY A 65 -3.49 -17.36 1.93
C GLY A 65 -4.42 -16.58 0.98
N ALA A 66 -5.27 -15.69 1.48
CA ALA A 66 -6.18 -14.90 0.66
C ALA A 66 -5.50 -13.74 -0.08
N VAL A 67 -4.35 -13.27 0.42
CA VAL A 67 -3.51 -12.26 -0.24
C VAL A 67 -2.12 -12.85 -0.46
N ARG A 68 -1.69 -12.89 -1.72
CA ARG A 68 -0.35 -13.31 -2.12
C ARG A 68 0.46 -12.08 -2.53
N LEU A 69 1.61 -11.83 -1.90
CA LEU A 69 2.50 -10.74 -2.31
C LEU A 69 3.05 -11.00 -3.73
N GLY A 70 3.12 -9.93 -4.51
CA GLY A 70 3.76 -9.92 -5.82
C GLY A 70 5.29 -9.78 -5.71
N ALA A 71 5.96 -9.96 -6.85
CA ALA A 71 7.42 -9.90 -6.94
C ALA A 71 7.95 -8.46 -7.12
N VAL A 72 7.07 -7.50 -7.41
CA VAL A 72 7.42 -6.09 -7.65
C VAL A 72 7.20 -5.27 -6.38
N THR A 73 8.23 -4.52 -6.00
CA THR A 73 8.24 -3.60 -4.84
C THR A 73 8.69 -2.21 -5.27
N GLY A 74 7.89 -1.19 -5.01
CA GLY A 74 8.27 0.22 -5.13
C GLY A 74 9.04 0.69 -3.89
N ARG A 75 10.17 1.37 -4.08
CA ARG A 75 10.94 2.04 -3.03
C ARG A 75 10.69 3.54 -3.15
N ILE A 76 10.14 4.15 -2.11
CA ILE A 76 9.83 5.57 -2.07
C ILE A 76 10.85 6.25 -1.15
N PRO A 77 11.75 7.09 -1.68
CA PRO A 77 12.73 7.80 -0.87
C PRO A 77 12.04 8.86 -0.01
N SER A 78 12.64 9.15 1.14
CA SER A 78 12.27 10.29 1.97
C SER A 78 12.78 11.58 1.32
N ARG A 79 11.96 12.26 0.53
CA ARG A 79 12.29 13.59 0.00
C ARG A 79 11.68 14.67 0.89
N THR A 80 12.50 15.21 1.79
CA THR A 80 12.25 16.55 2.36
C THR A 80 13.53 17.39 2.27
N PRO A 81 13.71 18.21 1.21
CA PRO A 81 14.80 19.19 1.19
C PRO A 81 14.55 20.26 2.26
N GLY A 82 15.49 20.41 3.20
CA GLY A 82 15.53 21.56 4.13
C GLY A 82 14.84 21.40 5.49
N ALA A 83 14.30 20.24 5.85
CA ALA A 83 13.77 20.03 7.20
C ALA A 83 14.91 19.71 8.19
N PRO A 84 15.00 20.42 9.34
CA PRO A 84 15.92 20.04 10.40
C PRO A 84 15.54 18.64 10.89
N THR A 85 16.55 17.78 11.03
CA THR A 85 16.48 16.36 11.43
C THR A 85 15.65 16.15 12.70
N ARG A 86 14.32 16.08 12.56
CA ARG A 86 13.40 15.50 13.54
C ARG A 86 12.95 14.15 12.99
N ARG A 87 13.61 13.10 13.49
CA ARG A 87 13.21 11.69 13.45
C ARG A 87 12.66 11.17 12.11
N SER A 88 13.58 10.68 11.28
CA SER A 88 13.40 9.51 10.42
C SER A 88 12.07 9.42 9.65
N GLU A 89 11.88 10.30 8.67
CA GLU A 89 11.22 9.83 7.45
C GLU A 89 12.19 8.81 6.82
N GLY A 90 12.07 7.54 7.21
CA GLY A 90 12.86 6.46 6.66
C GLY A 90 12.43 6.12 5.24
N GLU A 91 13.22 5.31 4.54
CA GLU A 91 12.79 4.66 3.29
C GLU A 91 11.40 4.05 3.48
N ARG A 92 10.49 4.32 2.53
CA ARG A 92 9.15 3.73 2.51
C ARG A 92 9.07 2.72 1.36
N ARG A 93 8.22 1.70 1.49
CA ARG A 93 8.05 0.67 0.46
C ARG A 93 6.59 0.43 0.11
N LEU A 94 6.33 0.26 -1.18
CA LEU A 94 5.05 -0.12 -1.74
C LEU A 94 5.14 -1.54 -2.28
N PHE A 95 4.46 -2.47 -1.64
CA PHE A 95 4.36 -3.86 -2.10
C PHE A 95 3.14 -4.04 -2.99
N THR A 96 3.25 -4.94 -3.94
CA THR A 96 2.11 -5.45 -4.71
C THR A 96 1.57 -6.71 -4.04
N GLY A 97 0.26 -6.92 -4.11
CA GLY A 97 -0.39 -8.12 -3.61
C GLY A 97 -1.60 -8.49 -4.46
N HIS A 98 -1.95 -9.77 -4.49
CA HIS A 98 -3.09 -10.28 -5.23
C HIS A 98 -4.08 -10.97 -4.31
N ILE A 99 -5.36 -10.62 -4.46
CA ILE A 99 -6.46 -11.28 -3.79
C ILE A 99 -6.77 -12.58 -4.54
N THR A 100 -6.53 -13.72 -3.90
CA THR A 100 -6.64 -15.05 -4.52
C THR A 100 -8.06 -15.62 -4.44
N ALA A 101 -8.82 -15.22 -3.41
CA ALA A 101 -10.16 -15.70 -3.13
C ALA A 101 -11.20 -14.55 -3.19
N PRO A 102 -12.28 -14.68 -3.99
CA PRO A 102 -13.39 -13.73 -3.99
C PRO A 102 -14.03 -13.64 -2.60
N GLY A 103 -14.37 -12.44 -2.13
CA GLY A 103 -14.96 -12.24 -0.80
C GLY A 103 -14.00 -12.45 0.37
N ALA A 104 -12.72 -12.69 0.12
CA ALA A 104 -11.75 -12.98 1.18
C ALA A 104 -11.24 -11.73 1.92
N LEU A 105 -11.71 -10.54 1.56
CA LEU A 105 -11.60 -9.37 2.43
C LEU A 105 -12.89 -9.34 3.24
N PRO A 106 -12.90 -9.76 4.52
CA PRO A 106 -14.12 -9.77 5.33
C PRO A 106 -14.70 -8.35 5.40
N GLU A 107 -16.03 -8.23 5.34
CA GLU A 107 -16.72 -6.92 5.38
C GLU A 107 -16.53 -6.13 6.69
N LEU A 108 -15.79 -6.68 7.68
CA LEU A 108 -15.83 -6.23 9.07
C LEU A 108 -14.55 -5.62 9.65
N ALA A 109 -13.49 -5.36 8.88
CA ALA A 109 -12.32 -4.62 9.39
C ALA A 109 -11.39 -4.02 8.31
N VAL A 110 -11.86 -3.92 7.05
CA VAL A 110 -11.01 -3.98 5.85
C VAL A 110 -11.52 -3.07 4.71
N PRO A 111 -10.82 -2.91 3.55
CA PRO A 111 -10.92 -1.76 2.66
C PRO A 111 -12.33 -1.45 2.19
N LEU A 112 -12.63 -0.15 2.24
CA LEU A 112 -13.93 0.44 2.04
C LEU A 112 -14.20 0.74 0.55
N ALA A 113 -13.17 0.69 -0.31
CA ALA A 113 -13.32 0.82 -1.76
C ALA A 113 -12.42 -0.13 -2.56
N ARG A 114 -12.87 -0.45 -3.77
CA ARG A 114 -12.05 -1.04 -4.84
C ARG A 114 -12.13 -0.12 -6.04
N LEU A 115 -10.99 0.41 -6.48
CA LEU A 115 -10.91 1.29 -7.64
C LEU A 115 -10.08 0.64 -8.74
N PRO A 116 -10.43 0.82 -10.02
CA PRO A 116 -9.55 0.47 -11.13
C PRO A 116 -8.18 1.11 -10.92
N TYR A 117 -7.10 0.37 -11.18
CA TYR A 117 -5.72 0.85 -10.94
C TYR A 117 -5.43 2.23 -11.58
N THR A 118 -6.07 2.53 -12.71
CA THR A 118 -5.96 3.79 -13.45
C THR A 118 -6.49 5.00 -12.68
N ARG A 119 -7.37 4.81 -11.69
CA ARG A 119 -7.99 5.86 -10.87
C ARG A 119 -7.33 6.05 -9.52
N VAL A 120 -6.49 5.11 -9.10
CA VAL A 120 -5.93 5.09 -7.74
C VAL A 120 -5.07 6.32 -7.47
N ALA A 121 -4.21 6.71 -8.42
CA ALA A 121 -3.31 7.85 -8.25
C ALA A 121 -4.05 9.19 -8.12
N GLU A 122 -5.26 9.31 -8.67
CA GLU A 122 -6.10 10.51 -8.55
C GLU A 122 -6.72 10.65 -7.15
N HIS A 123 -6.85 9.53 -6.41
CA HIS A 123 -7.68 9.45 -5.20
C HIS A 123 -6.87 9.13 -3.93
N VAL A 124 -5.61 8.74 -4.08
CA VAL A 124 -4.73 8.32 -2.97
C VAL A 124 -3.64 9.35 -2.72
N GLY A 125 -3.68 10.00 -1.55
CA GLY A 125 -2.67 10.99 -1.14
C GLY A 125 -1.54 10.45 -0.26
N ASN A 126 -1.74 9.31 0.43
CA ASN A 126 -0.88 8.90 1.55
C ASN A 126 0.48 8.29 1.15
N VAL A 127 0.65 7.92 -0.12
CA VAL A 127 1.94 7.37 -0.62
C VAL A 127 2.97 8.48 -0.83
N GLY A 128 2.54 9.70 -1.18
CA GLY A 128 3.43 10.84 -1.34
C GLY A 128 4.47 10.69 -2.47
N THR A 129 4.12 10.01 -3.56
CA THR A 129 4.88 9.96 -4.83
C THR A 129 3.94 10.22 -6.00
N ARG A 130 4.41 10.94 -7.01
CA ARG A 130 3.66 11.19 -8.25
C ARG A 130 3.70 9.99 -9.20
N GLU A 131 4.62 9.07 -8.98
CA GLU A 131 4.85 7.90 -9.83
C GLU A 131 3.95 6.71 -9.47
N LEU A 132 3.05 6.87 -8.49
CA LEU A 132 2.12 5.81 -8.09
C LEU A 132 1.31 5.28 -9.28
N GLY A 133 0.79 6.16 -10.14
CA GLY A 133 0.03 5.76 -11.33
C GLY A 133 0.85 4.92 -12.30
N LEU A 134 2.08 5.36 -12.60
CA LEU A 134 3.00 4.65 -13.49
C LEU A 134 3.42 3.29 -12.91
N PHE A 135 3.66 3.22 -11.60
CA PHE A 135 3.97 1.97 -10.92
C PHE A 135 2.83 0.96 -11.03
N LEU A 136 1.59 1.38 -10.75
CA LEU A 136 0.42 0.50 -10.81
C LEU A 136 0.15 0.05 -12.25
N GLN A 137 0.25 0.97 -13.21
CA GLN A 137 0.10 0.66 -14.63
C GLN A 137 1.17 -0.32 -15.09
N GLY A 138 2.44 -0.06 -14.81
CA GLY A 138 3.53 -0.91 -15.28
C GLY A 138 3.58 -2.27 -14.64
N TYR A 139 3.07 -2.39 -13.42
CA TYR A 139 2.84 -3.68 -12.81
C TYR A 139 1.73 -4.47 -13.51
N VAL A 140 0.60 -3.82 -13.81
CA VAL A 140 -0.55 -4.46 -14.47
C VAL A 140 -0.26 -4.84 -15.93
N GLU A 141 0.45 -3.98 -16.65
CA GLU A 141 0.83 -4.20 -18.06
C GLU A 141 2.07 -5.09 -18.21
N GLY A 142 2.76 -5.41 -17.10
CA GLY A 142 3.85 -6.40 -17.07
C GLY A 142 5.19 -5.90 -17.62
N TRP A 143 5.41 -4.59 -17.71
CA TRP A 143 6.69 -4.02 -18.17
C TRP A 143 7.63 -3.62 -17.03
N ILE A 144 7.19 -3.67 -15.76
CA ILE A 144 8.09 -3.56 -14.61
C ILE A 144 8.69 -4.93 -14.30
N PRO A 145 10.03 -5.07 -14.27
CA PRO A 145 10.67 -6.32 -13.93
C PRO A 145 10.46 -6.69 -12.46
N ASP A 146 10.54 -7.99 -12.16
CA ASP A 146 10.54 -8.49 -10.80
C ASP A 146 11.68 -7.87 -9.97
N GLY A 147 11.41 -7.60 -8.69
CA GLY A 147 12.37 -6.96 -7.79
C GLY A 147 11.92 -5.58 -7.33
N TRP A 148 12.88 -4.67 -7.17
CA TRP A 148 12.63 -3.34 -6.64
C TRP A 148 12.85 -2.24 -7.70
N ILE A 149 11.96 -1.26 -7.70
CA ILE A 149 12.05 -0.04 -8.50
C ILE A 149 11.95 1.18 -7.58
N THR A 150 12.70 2.24 -7.87
CA THR A 150 12.59 3.50 -7.13
C THR A 150 11.44 4.33 -7.67
N LEU A 151 10.64 4.92 -6.77
CA LEU A 151 9.52 5.81 -7.06
C LEU A 151 9.85 7.22 -6.54
N ASP A 152 10.05 8.18 -7.44
CA ASP A 152 10.55 9.53 -7.12
C ASP A 152 9.47 10.60 -6.84
#